data_AF-A0AAE6YJL7-F1
#
_entry.id   AF-A0AAE6YJL7-F1
#
_cell.length_a   1.000
_cell.length_b   1.000
_cell.length_c   1.000
_cell.angle_alpha   90.00
_cell.angle_beta   90.00
_cell.angle_gamma   90.00
#
_symmetry.space_group_name_H-M   'P 1'
#
loop_
_entity.id
_entity.type
_entity.pdbx_description
1 polymer ?
#
loop_
_entity_poly.entity_id
_entity_poly.type
_entity_poly.pdbx_seq_one_letter_code
_entity_poly.pdbx_strand_id
1 'polypeptide(L)'
;MSVYQYQNFKILEVQGVDTKKFLQGLVTADLNLLSSNNNLLLTAFANLKGRVISLSFIKYISDDKFLLSVEDGILGILQSWLKKYGMFSKVSFSINAQYALFFTDNGFLKHEILPTGSLESNISFEKVQQQNILNKLAIIDEKNTEKFLPAELELDSLENVVSYKKGCYMGQEIIARMHYKAKLKKELVVVKSSFDIQELDLKDQNSKPLANIVNKVFLDNQCYMLVVFHKESTESEYQLEDGHKIIKC
;
A
#
# COMPACT_ATOMS: atom_id res chain seq x y z
N MET A 1 16.16 -18.66 -2.26
CA MET A 1 15.69 -17.27 -2.19
C MET A 1 14.53 -17.12 -3.16
N SER A 2 13.35 -16.82 -2.64
CA SER A 2 12.15 -16.54 -3.43
C SER A 2 12.25 -15.16 -4.04
N VAL A 3 12.01 -15.09 -5.35
CA VAL A 3 12.09 -13.87 -6.14
C VAL A 3 10.91 -13.79 -7.10
N TYR A 4 10.32 -12.59 -7.21
CA TYR A 4 9.33 -12.29 -8.23
C TYR A 4 9.43 -10.84 -8.68
N GLN A 5 9.57 -10.61 -9.99
CA GLN A 5 9.45 -9.28 -10.59
C GLN A 5 7.97 -8.95 -10.81
N TYR A 6 7.48 -7.88 -10.17
CA TYR A 6 6.11 -7.40 -10.36
C TYR A 6 5.87 -6.92 -11.79
N GLN A 7 4.81 -7.42 -12.41
CA GLN A 7 4.40 -7.02 -13.77
C GLN A 7 3.32 -5.93 -13.75
N ASN A 8 2.53 -5.89 -12.67
CA ASN A 8 1.45 -4.93 -12.42
C ASN A 8 1.92 -3.66 -11.67
N PHE A 9 3.23 -3.44 -11.59
CA PHE A 9 3.81 -2.23 -11.05
C PHE A 9 4.68 -1.55 -12.09
N LYS A 10 4.66 -0.21 -12.10
CA LYS A 10 5.61 0.63 -12.83
C LYS A 10 6.48 1.40 -11.85
N ILE A 11 7.68 1.74 -12.30
CA ILE A 11 8.54 2.66 -11.56
C ILE A 11 8.34 4.06 -12.12
N LEU A 12 7.78 4.95 -11.29
CA LEU A 12 7.70 6.38 -11.56
C LEU A 12 8.96 7.04 -11.02
N GLU A 13 9.80 7.56 -11.91
CA GLU A 13 10.92 8.42 -11.53
C GLU A 13 10.42 9.85 -11.32
N VAL A 14 10.79 10.40 -10.16
CA VAL A 14 10.60 11.81 -9.83
C VAL A 14 11.98 12.43 -9.73
N GLN A 15 12.24 13.43 -10.58
CA GLN A 15 13.56 14.07 -10.62
C GLN A 15 13.49 15.60 -10.75
N GLY A 16 14.47 16.28 -10.16
CA GLY A 16 14.60 17.74 -10.13
C GLY A 16 15.08 18.26 -8.77
N VAL A 17 15.54 19.51 -8.75
CA VAL A 17 16.18 20.14 -7.57
C VAL A 17 15.28 20.28 -6.34
N ASP A 18 13.96 20.18 -6.53
CA ASP A 18 12.98 20.25 -5.43
C ASP A 18 12.46 18.86 -5.01
N THR A 19 12.92 17.76 -5.61
CA THR A 19 12.30 16.42 -5.47
C THR A 19 12.11 16.00 -4.02
N LYS A 20 13.17 15.98 -3.20
CA LYS A 20 13.08 15.54 -1.81
C LYS A 20 12.11 16.41 -1.02
N LYS A 21 12.22 17.73 -1.12
CA LYS A 21 11.33 18.69 -0.42
C LYS A 21 9.88 18.50 -0.85
N PHE A 22 9.65 18.35 -2.15
CA PHE A 22 8.35 18.12 -2.74
C PHE A 22 7.71 16.83 -2.21
N LEU A 23 8.39 15.69 -2.34
CA LEU A 23 7.87 14.41 -1.87
C LEU A 23 7.72 14.37 -0.34
N GLN A 24 8.65 14.98 0.40
CA GLN A 24 8.58 15.07 1.87
C GLN A 24 7.28 15.71 2.34
N GLY A 25 6.71 16.67 1.59
CA GLY A 25 5.42 17.30 1.90
C GLY A 25 4.19 16.50 1.47
N LEU A 26 4.34 15.38 0.76
CA LEU A 26 3.23 14.62 0.19
C LEU A 26 3.10 13.20 0.75
N VAL A 27 4.19 12.65 1.28
CA VAL A 27 4.25 11.26 1.74
C VAL A 27 4.22 11.15 3.26
N THR A 28 3.68 10.04 3.77
CA THR A 28 3.58 9.79 5.22
C THR A 28 4.92 9.44 5.88
N ALA A 29 5.84 8.77 5.18
CA ALA A 29 7.15 8.42 5.70
C ALA A 29 8.09 9.63 5.78
N ASP A 30 9.08 9.60 6.67
CA ASP A 30 10.12 10.62 6.72
C ASP A 30 11.27 10.29 5.76
N LEU A 31 11.37 11.02 4.65
CA LEU A 31 12.39 10.77 3.62
C LEU A 31 13.80 11.18 4.07
N ASN A 32 13.95 11.84 5.21
CA ASN A 32 15.28 12.10 5.78
C ASN A 32 15.93 10.84 6.36
N LEU A 33 15.16 9.77 6.56
CA LEU A 33 15.67 8.46 6.96
C LEU A 33 16.33 7.71 5.80
N LEU A 34 16.09 8.17 4.56
CA LEU A 34 16.68 7.59 3.37
C LEU A 34 18.09 8.12 3.14
N SER A 35 18.99 7.21 2.78
CA SER A 35 20.38 7.47 2.41
C SER A 35 20.87 6.40 1.44
N SER A 36 22.12 6.50 0.99
CA SER A 36 22.71 5.46 0.13
C SER A 36 22.75 4.07 0.80
N ASN A 37 22.88 4.01 2.14
CA ASN A 37 22.94 2.76 2.91
C ASN A 37 21.55 2.28 3.38
N ASN A 38 20.56 3.16 3.42
CA ASN A 38 19.17 2.84 3.72
C ASN A 38 18.30 3.47 2.64
N ASN A 39 18.26 2.84 1.47
CA ASN A 39 17.78 3.49 0.26
C ASN A 39 16.33 3.16 -0.09
N LEU A 40 15.59 2.44 0.76
CA LEU A 40 14.21 2.04 0.46
C LEU A 40 13.33 2.20 1.71
N LEU A 41 12.14 2.77 1.52
CA LEU A 41 11.07 2.78 2.52
C LEU A 41 9.75 2.47 1.84
N LEU A 42 8.76 2.05 2.62
CA LEU A 42 7.36 2.06 2.21
C LEU A 42 6.73 3.38 2.69
N THR A 43 5.88 3.98 1.87
CA THR A 43 5.11 5.16 2.26
C THR A 43 3.72 5.18 1.64
N ALA A 44 2.81 5.92 2.25
CA ALA A 44 1.52 6.25 1.66
C ALA A 44 1.52 7.66 1.04
N PHE A 45 0.83 7.80 -0.08
CA PHE A 45 0.28 9.06 -0.56
C PHE A 45 -1.17 9.15 -0.10
N ALA A 46 -1.54 10.24 0.57
CA ALA A 46 -2.90 10.43 1.07
C ALA A 46 -3.52 11.72 0.54
N ASN A 47 -4.85 11.75 0.39
CA ASN A 47 -5.57 12.97 0.03
C ASN A 47 -5.74 13.91 1.26
N LEU A 48 -6.34 15.08 1.04
CA LEU A 48 -6.61 16.06 2.11
C LEU A 48 -7.49 15.52 3.26
N LYS A 49 -8.27 14.46 3.00
CA LYS A 49 -9.09 13.78 4.01
C LYS A 49 -8.32 12.65 4.72
N GLY A 50 -7.02 12.53 4.49
CA GLY A 50 -6.14 11.50 5.05
C GLY A 50 -6.34 10.11 4.46
N ARG A 51 -7.10 9.96 3.37
CA ARG A 51 -7.37 8.66 2.74
C ARG A 51 -6.25 8.30 1.79
N VAL A 52 -5.80 7.04 1.84
CA VAL A 52 -4.68 6.53 1.05
C VAL A 52 -5.05 6.46 -0.42
N ILE A 53 -4.32 7.19 -1.26
CA ILE A 53 -4.42 7.17 -2.72
C ILE A 53 -3.60 6.00 -3.26
N SER A 54 -2.38 5.83 -2.75
CA SER A 54 -1.43 4.81 -3.19
C SER A 54 -0.45 4.45 -2.08
N LEU A 55 0.04 3.22 -2.09
CA LEU A 55 1.21 2.78 -1.34
C LEU A 55 2.37 2.58 -2.30
N SER A 56 3.53 3.13 -1.95
CA SER A 56 4.72 3.07 -2.78
C SER A 56 5.93 2.72 -1.96
N PHE A 57 6.69 1.73 -2.43
CA PHE A 57 8.10 1.66 -2.10
C PHE A 57 8.80 2.84 -2.79
N ILE A 58 9.53 3.62 -2.02
CA ILE A 58 10.27 4.80 -2.47
C ILE A 58 11.76 4.52 -2.33
N LYS A 59 12.47 4.46 -3.47
CA LYS A 59 13.92 4.28 -3.51
C LYS A 59 14.62 5.62 -3.66
N TYR A 60 15.61 5.85 -2.79
CA TYR A 60 16.52 6.98 -2.85
C TYR A 60 17.64 6.72 -3.86
N ILE A 61 17.82 7.65 -4.80
CA ILE A 61 18.99 7.70 -5.70
C ILE A 61 19.87 8.90 -5.31
N SER A 62 19.25 10.06 -5.11
CA SER A 62 19.86 11.30 -4.61
C SER A 62 18.76 12.22 -4.09
N ASP A 63 19.12 13.35 -3.47
CA ASP A 63 18.13 14.34 -3.02
C ASP A 63 17.29 14.91 -4.18
N ASP A 64 17.82 14.85 -5.41
CA ASP A 64 17.15 15.32 -6.62
C ASP A 64 16.44 14.20 -7.40
N LYS A 65 16.56 12.93 -6.99
CA LYS A 65 16.01 11.78 -7.75
C LYS A 65 15.54 10.64 -6.85
N PHE A 66 14.27 10.27 -7.01
CA PHE A 66 13.65 9.14 -6.33
C PHE A 66 12.89 8.27 -7.33
N LEU A 67 12.80 6.97 -7.02
CA LEU A 67 12.02 5.99 -7.77
C LEU A 67 10.84 5.53 -6.91
N LEU A 68 9.62 5.59 -7.44
CA LEU A 68 8.40 5.19 -6.75
C LEU A 68 7.84 3.95 -7.43
N SER A 69 7.60 2.87 -6.68
CA SER A 69 6.78 1.78 -7.18
C SER A 69 5.32 2.18 -7.13
N VAL A 70 4.61 2.06 -8.25
CA VAL A 70 3.19 2.39 -8.34
C VAL A 70 2.47 1.26 -9.04
N GLU A 71 1.36 0.81 -8.46
CA GLU A 71 0.45 -0.15 -9.09
C GLU A 71 -0.11 0.47 -10.39
N ASP A 72 -0.17 -0.31 -11.47
CA ASP A 72 -0.43 0.19 -12.82
C ASP A 72 -1.81 0.86 -12.95
N GLY A 73 -2.84 0.30 -12.31
CA GLY A 73 -4.20 0.87 -12.27
C GLY A 73 -4.28 2.22 -11.55
N ILE A 74 -3.37 2.51 -10.61
CA ILE A 74 -3.29 3.78 -9.87
C ILE A 74 -2.32 4.79 -10.48
N LEU A 75 -1.45 4.37 -11.39
CA LEU A 75 -0.39 5.21 -11.95
C LEU A 75 -0.91 6.55 -12.51
N GLY A 76 -1.99 6.50 -13.30
CA GLY A 76 -2.59 7.70 -13.89
C GLY A 76 -3.13 8.67 -12.84
N ILE A 77 -3.81 8.14 -11.82
CA ILE A 77 -4.39 8.91 -10.71
C ILE A 77 -3.26 9.57 -9.91
N LEU A 78 -2.26 8.79 -9.48
CA LEU A 78 -1.14 9.30 -8.69
C LEU A 78 -0.34 10.35 -9.46
N GLN A 79 -0.02 10.11 -10.73
CA GLN A 79 0.75 11.05 -11.53
C GLN A 79 -0.02 12.38 -11.75
N SER A 80 -1.33 12.31 -12.00
CA SER A 80 -2.18 13.51 -12.12
C SER A 80 -2.20 14.30 -10.80
N TRP A 81 -2.35 13.58 -9.69
CA TRP A 81 -2.35 14.16 -8.35
C TRP A 81 -1.00 14.82 -8.01
N LEU A 82 0.13 14.14 -8.27
CA LEU A 82 1.46 14.69 -8.07
C LEU A 82 1.68 15.97 -8.89
N LYS A 83 1.27 15.98 -10.17
CA LYS A 83 1.35 17.18 -11.03
C LYS A 83 0.54 18.35 -10.48
N LYS A 84 -0.66 18.08 -9.96
CA LYS A 84 -1.52 19.10 -9.35
C LYS A 84 -0.84 19.78 -8.15
N TYR A 85 -0.23 19.01 -7.25
CA TYR A 85 0.44 19.56 -6.06
C TYR A 85 1.89 20.00 -6.32
N GLY A 86 2.47 19.61 -7.44
CA GLY A 86 3.83 19.96 -7.86
C GLY A 86 3.93 21.15 -8.81
N MET A 87 2.83 21.87 -9.09
CA MET A 87 2.79 22.94 -10.09
C MET A 87 3.90 24.00 -9.97
N PHE A 88 4.35 24.29 -8.74
CA PHE A 88 5.40 25.28 -8.46
C PHE A 88 6.76 24.66 -8.10
N SER A 89 6.85 23.32 -8.07
CA SER A 89 8.09 22.61 -7.75
C SER A 89 8.87 22.33 -9.04
N LYS A 90 10.19 22.49 -9.02
CA LYS A 90 11.06 22.14 -10.14
C LYS A 90 11.31 20.64 -10.16
N VAL A 91 10.25 19.89 -10.50
CA VAL A 91 10.24 18.42 -10.58
C VAL A 91 9.64 17.96 -11.91
N SER A 92 10.08 16.80 -12.37
CA SER A 92 9.57 16.11 -13.55
C SER A 92 9.27 14.65 -13.22
N PHE A 93 8.36 14.07 -13.99
CA PHE A 93 7.84 12.72 -13.78
C PHE A 93 7.99 11.92 -15.07
N SER A 94 8.59 10.74 -14.99
CA SER A 94 8.73 9.82 -16.12
C SER A 94 8.65 8.37 -15.65
N ILE A 95 8.17 7.48 -16.52
CA ILE A 95 8.24 6.05 -16.26
C ILE A 95 9.66 5.56 -16.54
N ASN A 96 10.27 4.92 -15.56
CA ASN A 96 11.62 4.37 -15.68
C ASN A 96 11.57 2.84 -15.81
N ALA A 97 11.55 2.36 -17.06
CA ALA A 97 11.53 0.93 -17.37
C ALA A 97 12.87 0.21 -17.08
N GLN A 98 13.93 0.94 -16.75
CA GLN A 98 15.21 0.34 -16.35
C GLN A 98 15.15 -0.26 -14.96
N TYR A 99 14.13 0.05 -14.16
CA TYR A 99 13.90 -0.50 -12.84
C TYR A 99 12.55 -1.20 -12.76
N ALA A 100 12.46 -2.19 -11.88
CA ALA A 100 11.22 -2.87 -11.53
C ALA A 100 11.15 -3.08 -10.01
N LEU A 101 9.93 -3.26 -9.51
CA LEU A 101 9.71 -3.73 -8.14
C LEU A 101 9.87 -5.24 -8.13
N PHE A 102 10.62 -5.74 -7.15
CA PHE A 102 10.81 -7.16 -6.90
C PHE A 102 10.34 -7.51 -5.50
N PHE A 103 9.73 -8.68 -5.37
CA PHE A 103 9.65 -9.39 -4.12
C PHE A 103 10.94 -10.19 -3.91
N THR A 104 11.58 -10.09 -2.75
CA THR A 104 12.82 -10.79 -2.39
C THR A 104 12.83 -11.13 -0.89
N ASP A 105 13.33 -12.30 -0.49
CA ASP A 105 13.34 -12.68 0.95
C ASP A 105 14.14 -11.72 1.85
N ASN A 106 15.10 -10.98 1.30
CA ASN A 106 16.03 -10.13 2.04
C ASN A 106 15.70 -8.62 1.95
N GLY A 107 14.72 -8.24 1.14
CA GLY A 107 14.34 -6.84 0.95
C GLY A 107 13.62 -6.25 2.17
N PHE A 108 13.54 -4.92 2.23
CA PHE A 108 12.72 -4.23 3.23
C PHE A 108 11.24 -4.61 3.01
N LEU A 109 10.60 -5.17 4.05
CA LEU A 109 9.28 -5.81 3.93
C LEU A 109 9.21 -6.84 2.79
N LYS A 110 10.32 -7.52 2.50
CA LYS A 110 10.52 -8.43 1.38
C LYS A 110 10.42 -7.81 -0.02
N HIS A 111 10.70 -6.51 -0.15
CA HIS A 111 10.64 -5.82 -1.44
C HIS A 111 11.90 -5.03 -1.72
N GLU A 112 12.21 -4.89 -3.01
CA GLU A 112 13.29 -4.04 -3.48
C GLU A 112 12.98 -3.45 -4.86
N ILE A 113 13.48 -2.24 -5.12
CA ILE A 113 13.52 -1.67 -6.47
C ILE A 113 14.93 -1.87 -7.02
N LEU A 114 15.03 -2.68 -8.07
CA LEU A 114 16.28 -3.10 -8.72
C LEU A 114 16.22 -2.84 -10.22
N PRO A 115 17.37 -2.78 -10.91
CA PRO A 115 17.37 -2.74 -12.36
C PRO A 115 16.61 -3.93 -12.95
N THR A 116 15.82 -3.70 -13.99
CA THR A 116 15.07 -4.74 -14.70
C THR A 116 16.03 -5.81 -15.21
N GLY A 117 15.69 -7.09 -14.98
CA GLY A 117 16.54 -8.22 -15.33
C GLY A 117 17.67 -8.53 -14.34
N SER A 118 17.75 -7.83 -13.20
CA SER A 118 18.76 -8.14 -12.16
C SER A 118 18.56 -9.51 -11.52
N LEU A 119 17.30 -9.97 -11.43
CA LEU A 119 16.94 -11.25 -10.84
C LEU A 119 15.83 -11.90 -11.67
N GLU A 120 15.83 -13.23 -11.70
CA GLU A 120 14.80 -14.01 -12.38
C GLU A 120 13.70 -14.44 -11.40
N SER A 121 12.44 -14.29 -11.82
CA SER A 121 11.29 -14.77 -11.05
C SER A 121 11.32 -16.29 -10.94
N ASN A 122 11.21 -16.81 -9.71
CA ASN A 122 11.18 -18.26 -9.44
C ASN A 122 9.98 -18.69 -8.59
N ILE A 123 9.09 -17.76 -8.24
CA ILE A 123 7.78 -18.02 -7.64
C ILE A 123 6.70 -17.28 -8.43
N SER A 124 5.44 -17.69 -8.28
CA SER A 124 4.32 -17.05 -8.94
C SER A 124 3.83 -15.81 -8.18
N PHE A 125 3.09 -14.95 -8.86
CA PHE A 125 2.44 -13.79 -8.24
C PHE A 125 1.51 -14.21 -7.09
N GLU A 126 0.78 -15.31 -7.25
CA GLU A 126 -0.19 -15.77 -6.26
C GLU A 126 0.49 -16.11 -4.93
N LYS A 127 1.66 -16.75 -4.98
CA LYS A 127 2.48 -17.04 -3.79
C LYS A 127 2.98 -15.76 -3.12
N VAL A 128 3.39 -14.77 -3.91
CA VAL A 128 3.80 -13.46 -3.39
C VAL A 128 2.61 -12.75 -2.74
N GLN A 129 1.46 -12.72 -3.40
CA GLN A 129 0.26 -12.06 -2.91
C GLN A 129 -0.26 -12.71 -1.63
N GLN A 130 -0.18 -14.04 -1.53
CA GLN A 130 -0.46 -14.79 -0.31
C GLN A 130 0.45 -14.34 0.84
N GLN A 131 1.76 -14.25 0.61
CA GLN A 131 2.71 -13.78 1.62
C GLN A 131 2.45 -12.32 2.03
N ASN A 132 2.15 -11.44 1.07
CA ASN A 132 1.82 -10.05 1.38
C ASN A 132 0.57 -9.96 2.27
N ILE A 133 -0.48 -10.72 1.94
CA ILE A 133 -1.70 -10.80 2.75
C ILE A 133 -1.40 -11.32 4.16
N LEU A 134 -0.65 -12.42 4.29
CA LEU A 134 -0.28 -13.00 5.59
C LEU A 134 0.55 -12.05 6.45
N ASN A 135 1.39 -11.22 5.83
CA ASN A 135 2.17 -10.18 6.50
C ASN A 135 1.42 -8.85 6.67
N LYS A 136 0.12 -8.82 6.35
CA LYS A 136 -0.73 -7.62 6.36
C LYS A 136 -0.18 -6.44 5.53
N LEU A 137 0.58 -6.74 4.48
CA LEU A 137 1.09 -5.74 3.56
C LEU A 137 0.08 -5.50 2.43
N ALA A 138 -0.62 -4.38 2.50
CA ALA A 138 -1.61 -4.00 1.50
C ALA A 138 -0.97 -3.50 0.18
N ILE A 139 -1.65 -3.78 -0.92
CA ILE A 139 -1.47 -3.12 -2.22
C ILE A 139 -2.75 -2.33 -2.51
N ILE A 140 -2.63 -1.09 -2.98
CA ILE A 140 -3.77 -0.25 -3.31
C ILE A 140 -3.94 -0.20 -4.83
N ASP A 141 -5.03 -0.79 -5.30
CA ASP A 141 -5.47 -0.77 -6.69
C ASP A 141 -6.56 0.29 -6.93
N GLU A 142 -7.01 0.41 -8.17
CA GLU A 142 -8.08 1.33 -8.59
C GLU A 142 -9.36 1.20 -7.75
N LYS A 143 -9.69 -0.04 -7.34
CA LYS A 143 -10.87 -0.30 -6.52
C LYS A 143 -10.71 0.21 -5.10
N ASN A 144 -9.49 0.28 -4.56
CA ASN A 144 -9.25 0.57 -3.14
C ASN A 144 -8.63 1.94 -2.85
N THR A 145 -8.29 2.71 -3.89
CA THR A 145 -7.85 4.09 -3.73
C THR A 145 -8.89 4.94 -2.98
N GLU A 146 -8.39 5.78 -2.09
CA GLU A 146 -9.14 6.70 -1.22
C GLU A 146 -10.17 6.06 -0.27
N LYS A 147 -10.24 4.73 -0.15
CA LYS A 147 -11.18 4.06 0.77
C LYS A 147 -10.70 4.07 2.22
N PHE A 148 -9.41 3.90 2.45
CA PHE A 148 -8.86 3.60 3.77
C PHE A 148 -8.00 4.75 4.32
N LEU A 149 -8.00 4.92 5.65
CA LEU A 149 -6.96 5.68 6.34
C LEU A 149 -5.72 4.78 6.57
N PRO A 150 -4.51 5.35 6.71
CA PRO A 150 -3.31 4.59 7.06
C PRO A 150 -3.48 3.66 8.27
N ALA A 151 -4.12 4.16 9.34
CA ALA A 151 -4.40 3.39 10.55
C ALA A 151 -5.35 2.20 10.32
N GLU A 152 -6.28 2.31 9.37
CA GLU A 152 -7.19 1.21 9.01
C GLU A 152 -6.47 0.09 8.25
N LEU A 153 -5.29 0.38 7.69
CA LEU A 153 -4.40 -0.57 7.02
C LEU A 153 -3.19 -0.96 7.90
N GLU A 154 -3.23 -0.65 9.20
CA GLU A 154 -2.15 -0.93 10.17
C GLU A 154 -0.76 -0.38 9.77
N LEU A 155 -0.70 0.64 8.91
CA LEU A 155 0.58 1.22 8.45
C LEU A 155 1.37 1.90 9.57
N ASP A 156 0.69 2.32 10.64
CA ASP A 156 1.32 2.90 11.82
C ASP A 156 2.15 1.89 12.63
N SER A 157 1.84 0.61 12.48
CA SER A 157 2.55 -0.49 13.12
C SER A 157 3.80 -0.90 12.32
N LEU A 158 3.94 -0.42 11.08
CA LEU A 158 5.09 -0.66 10.23
C LEU A 158 6.16 0.39 10.47
N GLU A 159 7.40 -0.07 10.64
CA GLU A 159 8.52 0.82 10.94
C GLU A 159 8.72 1.85 9.84
N ASN A 160 8.78 3.13 10.22
CA ASN A 160 9.11 4.27 9.36
C ASN A 160 8.14 4.53 8.18
N VAL A 161 6.95 3.91 8.15
CA VAL A 161 5.95 4.10 7.08
C VAL A 161 5.09 5.34 7.29
N VAL A 162 4.76 5.64 8.55
CA VAL A 162 4.05 6.87 8.95
C VAL A 162 4.88 7.57 10.02
N SER A 163 5.34 8.79 9.72
CA SER A 163 6.07 9.60 10.68
C SER A 163 5.18 10.66 11.31
N TYR A 164 4.99 10.55 12.61
CA TYR A 164 4.30 11.54 13.43
C TYR A 164 5.21 12.64 13.97
N LYS A 165 6.51 12.59 13.64
CA LYS A 165 7.54 13.51 14.12
C LYS A 165 8.16 14.36 13.00
N LYS A 166 7.85 14.07 11.73
CA LYS A 166 8.30 14.87 10.58
C LYS A 166 7.48 16.16 10.45
N GLY A 167 7.95 17.06 9.57
CA GLY A 167 7.22 18.26 9.18
C GLY A 167 5.89 17.96 8.46
N CYS A 168 5.17 19.03 8.09
CA CYS A 168 3.84 18.93 7.50
C CYS A 168 3.82 18.07 6.23
N TYR A 169 2.83 17.18 6.13
CA TYR A 169 2.54 16.43 4.92
C TYR A 169 1.04 16.34 4.65
N MET A 170 0.68 16.00 3.41
CA MET A 170 -0.71 15.93 2.97
C MET A 170 -1.57 15.00 3.84
N GLY A 171 -2.72 15.52 4.31
CA GLY A 171 -3.67 14.76 5.12
C GLY A 171 -3.22 14.48 6.57
N GLN A 172 -2.07 15.01 7.00
CA GLN A 172 -1.49 14.77 8.33
C GLN A 172 -2.48 15.08 9.46
N GLU A 173 -3.27 16.15 9.38
CA GLU A 173 -4.20 16.53 10.46
C GLU A 173 -5.19 15.41 10.79
N ILE A 174 -5.77 14.77 9.77
CA ILE A 174 -6.72 13.68 9.95
C ILE A 174 -6.01 12.40 10.41
N ILE A 175 -4.85 12.11 9.83
CA ILE A 175 -4.04 10.93 10.17
C ILE A 175 -3.56 11.01 11.63
N ALA A 176 -2.96 12.13 12.03
CA ALA A 176 -2.51 12.39 13.39
C ALA A 176 -3.67 12.41 14.40
N ARG A 177 -4.83 12.98 14.03
CA ARG A 177 -6.03 12.91 14.89
C ARG A 177 -6.48 11.47 15.09
N MET A 178 -6.43 10.64 14.06
CA MET A 178 -6.77 9.22 14.17
C MET A 178 -5.82 8.51 15.14
N HIS A 179 -4.51 8.76 15.04
CA HIS A 179 -3.50 8.16 15.90
C HIS A 179 -3.58 8.59 17.37
N TYR A 180 -3.66 9.89 17.64
CA TYR A 180 -3.54 10.43 19.01
C TYR A 180 -4.85 10.57 19.78
N LYS A 181 -5.98 10.72 19.08
CA LYS A 181 -7.25 11.15 19.72
C LYS A 181 -8.42 10.24 19.44
N ALA A 182 -8.45 9.57 18.29
CA ALA A 182 -9.62 8.80 17.88
C ALA A 182 -9.49 7.32 18.24
N LYS A 183 -10.62 6.69 18.58
CA LYS A 183 -10.69 5.24 18.70
C LYS A 183 -10.85 4.63 17.30
N LEU A 184 -9.86 3.85 16.88
CA LEU A 184 -9.95 3.07 15.63
C LEU A 184 -11.06 2.01 15.76
N LYS A 185 -12.14 2.19 14.98
CA LYS A 185 -13.32 1.31 14.94
C LYS A 185 -13.23 0.21 13.89
N LYS A 186 -12.10 0.11 13.19
CA LYS A 186 -11.84 -0.91 12.19
C LYS A 186 -10.56 -1.65 12.51
N GLU A 187 -10.38 -2.81 11.89
CA GLU A 187 -9.19 -3.64 12.02
C GLU A 187 -8.86 -4.31 10.70
N LEU A 188 -7.57 -4.54 10.46
CA LEU A 188 -7.09 -5.22 9.27
C LEU A 188 -6.86 -6.69 9.61
N VAL A 189 -7.58 -7.57 8.94
CA VAL A 189 -7.66 -8.99 9.27
C VAL A 189 -7.34 -9.83 8.04
N VAL A 190 -6.62 -10.93 8.27
CA VAL A 190 -6.42 -11.96 7.26
C VAL A 190 -7.63 -12.89 7.30
N VAL A 191 -8.25 -13.13 6.15
CA VAL A 191 -9.41 -14.00 6.02
C VAL A 191 -9.10 -15.12 5.04
N LYS A 192 -9.60 -16.32 5.32
CA LYS A 192 -9.50 -17.48 4.43
C LYS A 192 -10.87 -18.01 4.04
N SER A 193 -10.95 -18.60 2.86
CA SER A 193 -12.11 -19.38 2.39
C SER A 193 -11.65 -20.52 1.49
N SER A 194 -12.43 -21.59 1.40
CA SER A 194 -12.24 -22.65 0.41
C SER A 194 -12.80 -22.28 -0.98
N PHE A 195 -13.45 -21.12 -1.09
CA PHE A 195 -14.07 -20.62 -2.33
C PHE A 195 -13.40 -19.33 -2.79
N ASP A 196 -13.35 -19.09 -4.10
CA ASP A 196 -12.83 -17.82 -4.63
C ASP A 196 -13.85 -16.68 -4.45
N ILE A 197 -13.80 -16.08 -3.26
CA ILE A 197 -14.69 -14.97 -2.88
C ILE A 197 -14.35 -13.73 -3.71
N GLN A 198 -15.32 -13.21 -4.46
CA GLN A 198 -15.14 -11.99 -5.26
C GLN A 198 -15.42 -10.73 -4.45
N GLU A 199 -16.40 -10.79 -3.56
CA GLU A 199 -16.86 -9.67 -2.74
C GLU A 199 -17.39 -10.16 -1.38
N LEU A 200 -17.42 -9.25 -0.40
CA LEU A 200 -18.01 -9.51 0.91
C LEU A 200 -19.25 -8.65 1.05
N ASP A 201 -20.43 -9.24 0.86
CA ASP A 201 -21.68 -8.56 1.19
C ASP A 201 -22.03 -8.75 2.67
N LEU A 202 -21.18 -8.21 3.54
CA LEU A 202 -21.45 -8.14 4.98
C LEU A 202 -21.91 -6.74 5.32
N LYS A 203 -23.14 -6.62 5.82
CA LYS A 203 -23.76 -5.34 6.17
C LYS A 203 -24.26 -5.32 7.61
N ASP A 204 -24.27 -4.14 8.22
CA ASP A 204 -24.92 -3.93 9.51
C ASP A 204 -26.45 -3.82 9.36
N GLN A 205 -27.14 -3.66 10.48
CA GLN A 205 -28.60 -3.46 10.53
C GLN A 205 -29.11 -2.25 9.71
N ASN A 206 -28.23 -1.33 9.32
CA ASN A 206 -28.54 -0.15 8.52
C ASN A 206 -28.04 -0.29 7.06
N SER A 207 -27.76 -1.52 6.60
CA SER A 207 -27.23 -1.83 5.26
C SER A 207 -25.85 -1.23 4.96
N LYS A 208 -25.09 -0.84 5.99
CA LYS A 208 -23.74 -0.29 5.80
C LYS A 208 -22.72 -1.43 5.71
N PRO A 209 -21.77 -1.41 4.75
CA PRO A 209 -20.72 -2.42 4.65
C PRO A 209 -19.89 -2.53 5.94
N LEU A 210 -19.78 -3.76 6.46
CA LEU A 210 -19.00 -4.12 7.63
C LEU A 210 -17.58 -4.59 7.28
N ALA A 211 -17.34 -4.98 6.04
CA ALA A 211 -16.07 -5.49 5.59
C ALA A 211 -15.72 -4.96 4.19
N ASN A 212 -14.44 -4.68 3.95
CA ASN A 212 -13.94 -4.35 2.62
C ASN A 212 -12.68 -5.17 2.32
N ILE A 213 -12.70 -5.94 1.24
CA ILE A 213 -11.52 -6.63 0.74
C ILE A 213 -10.54 -5.58 0.20
N VAL A 214 -9.33 -5.56 0.75
CA VAL A 214 -8.21 -4.75 0.25
C VAL A 214 -7.48 -5.51 -0.85
N ASN A 215 -7.04 -6.73 -0.55
CA ASN A 215 -6.41 -7.61 -1.52
C ASN A 215 -6.94 -9.03 -1.36
N LYS A 216 -6.86 -9.81 -2.45
CA LYS A 216 -7.16 -11.24 -2.41
C LYS A 216 -6.28 -12.04 -3.35
N VAL A 217 -6.18 -13.33 -3.10
CA VAL A 217 -5.60 -14.31 -4.02
C VAL A 217 -6.27 -15.66 -3.80
N PHE A 218 -6.55 -16.38 -4.88
CA PHE A 218 -6.98 -17.77 -4.83
C PHE A 218 -5.82 -18.66 -5.25
N LEU A 219 -5.34 -19.50 -4.35
CA LEU A 219 -4.18 -20.38 -4.55
C LEU A 219 -4.40 -21.69 -3.79
N ASP A 220 -4.07 -22.82 -4.41
CA ASP A 220 -4.15 -24.16 -3.80
C ASP A 220 -5.53 -24.45 -3.17
N ASN A 221 -6.60 -24.09 -3.89
CA ASN A 221 -8.00 -24.20 -3.46
C ASN A 221 -8.34 -23.41 -2.17
N GLN A 222 -7.58 -22.37 -1.88
CA GLN A 222 -7.84 -21.45 -0.77
C GLN A 222 -7.79 -20.00 -1.25
N CYS A 223 -8.83 -19.25 -0.93
CA CYS A 223 -8.83 -17.80 -1.06
C CYS A 223 -8.25 -17.19 0.20
N TYR A 224 -7.17 -16.43 0.05
CA TYR A 224 -6.61 -15.57 1.09
C TYR A 224 -7.05 -14.14 0.78
N MET A 225 -7.53 -13.44 1.79
CA MET A 225 -7.97 -12.05 1.66
C MET A 225 -7.39 -11.22 2.80
N LEU A 226 -6.97 -10.01 2.46
CA LEU A 226 -6.68 -8.97 3.44
C LEU A 226 -7.91 -8.06 3.48
N VAL A 227 -8.57 -7.97 4.64
CA VAL A 227 -9.88 -7.36 4.78
C VAL A 227 -9.88 -6.35 5.91
N VAL A 228 -10.43 -5.16 5.66
CA VAL A 228 -10.72 -4.18 6.71
C VAL A 228 -12.12 -4.46 7.24
N PHE A 229 -12.22 -4.91 8.49
CA PHE A 229 -13.48 -5.11 9.21
C PHE A 229 -13.82 -3.94 10.10
N HIS A 230 -15.11 -3.69 10.29
CA HIS A 230 -15.61 -2.97 11.44
C HIS A 230 -15.44 -3.82 12.71
N LYS A 231 -14.94 -3.23 13.80
CA LYS A 231 -14.73 -3.94 15.08
C LYS A 231 -16.00 -4.43 15.77
N GLU A 232 -17.16 -4.00 15.29
CA GLU A 232 -18.47 -4.53 15.70
C GLU A 232 -18.70 -5.95 15.13
N SER A 233 -17.94 -6.34 14.10
CA SER A 233 -17.92 -7.69 13.54
C SER A 233 -17.01 -8.59 14.39
N THR A 234 -17.58 -9.22 15.41
CA THR A 234 -16.81 -10.00 16.41
C THR A 234 -16.64 -11.48 16.11
N GLU A 235 -17.43 -12.04 15.19
CA GLU A 235 -17.37 -13.46 14.86
C GLU A 235 -16.03 -13.83 14.21
N SER A 236 -15.59 -15.06 14.47
CA SER A 236 -14.40 -15.66 13.84
C SER A 236 -14.72 -16.32 12.50
N GLU A 237 -15.97 -16.73 12.30
CA GLU A 237 -16.48 -17.33 11.06
C GLU A 237 -17.75 -16.58 10.61
N TYR A 238 -17.89 -16.35 9.31
CA TYR A 238 -19.14 -15.84 8.71
C TYR A 238 -19.57 -16.75 7.58
N GLN A 239 -20.89 -16.96 7.49
CA GLN A 239 -21.53 -17.51 6.32
C GLN A 239 -22.08 -16.35 5.47
N LEU A 240 -21.66 -16.31 4.20
CA LEU A 240 -22.12 -15.31 3.23
C LEU A 240 -23.48 -15.71 2.66
N GLU A 241 -24.18 -14.75 2.03
CA GLU A 241 -25.52 -14.98 1.45
C GLU A 241 -25.52 -16.04 0.33
N ASP A 242 -24.41 -16.17 -0.40
CA ASP A 242 -24.20 -17.19 -1.43
C ASP A 242 -23.90 -18.59 -0.85
N GLY A 243 -23.90 -18.73 0.47
CA GLY A 243 -23.65 -19.98 1.19
C GLY A 243 -22.16 -20.27 1.44
N HIS A 244 -21.25 -19.47 0.89
CA HIS A 244 -19.82 -19.64 1.13
C HIS A 244 -19.42 -19.22 2.55
N LYS A 245 -18.36 -19.84 3.07
CA LYS A 245 -17.85 -19.56 4.42
C LYS A 245 -16.53 -18.81 4.36
N ILE A 246 -16.34 -17.90 5.29
CA ILE A 246 -15.07 -17.18 5.49
C ILE A 246 -14.64 -17.27 6.96
N ILE A 247 -13.33 -17.34 7.18
CA ILE A 247 -12.73 -17.50 8.51
C ILE A 247 -11.68 -16.41 8.73
N LYS A 248 -11.80 -15.64 9.82
CA LYS A 248 -10.77 -14.70 10.26
C LYS A 248 -9.62 -15.46 10.93
N CYS A 249 -8.38 -15.16 10.51
CA CYS A 249 -7.15 -15.79 10.99
C CYS A 249 -6.40 -14.90 11.99
#